data_AF-A0A2N3VRK2-F1
#
_entry.id   AF-A0A2N3VRK2-F1
#
_cell.length_a   1.000
_cell.length_b   1.000
_cell.length_c   1.000
_cell.angle_alpha   90.00
_cell.angle_beta   90.00
_cell.angle_gamma   90.00
#
_symmetry.space_group_name_H-M   'P 1'
#
loop_
_entity.id
_entity.type
_entity.pdbx_description
1 polymer ?
#
loop_
_entity_poly.entity_id
_entity_poly.type
_entity_poly.pdbx_seq_one_letter_code
_entity_poly.pdbx_strand_id
1 'polypeptide(L)'
;MWPTSRDTLLYVSPDELRGAEWILASSPFTLGGLRVALQISARPDAGSALVQWNAYFTTGVPHEALHDFLVALDASAVPDTGFEEPEVVVAALSAQGWIRDVDRPRTAATDPGFASHVSLEMLPDLIADADLREDLMGWQAWAEPTFGATYLWCANFSPSVPNELVAVFAASLASPVPVARHRLPHSAQDRLTIVRRG
;
A
#
# COMPACT_ATOMS: atom_id res chain seq x y z
N MET A 1 5.07 24.02 6.84
CA MET A 1 5.53 24.01 5.42
C MET A 1 5.94 22.58 5.09
N TRP A 2 5.27 21.96 4.12
CA TRP A 2 5.58 20.59 3.68
C TRP A 2 6.86 20.58 2.83
N PRO A 3 7.83 19.67 3.08
CA PRO A 3 8.99 19.52 2.22
C PRO A 3 8.56 18.86 0.90
N THR A 4 8.58 19.59 -0.21
CA THR A 4 8.13 19.08 -1.51
C THR A 4 9.30 18.63 -2.38
N SER A 5 9.11 17.54 -3.12
CA SER A 5 9.91 17.26 -4.30
C SER A 5 9.62 18.27 -5.43
N ARG A 6 10.64 18.62 -6.23
CA ARG A 6 10.48 19.54 -7.38
C ARG A 6 9.75 18.78 -8.50
N ASP A 7 8.61 19.35 -8.95
CA ASP A 7 7.70 18.87 -10.01
C ASP A 7 6.65 17.81 -9.62
N THR A 8 6.04 17.95 -8.43
CA THR A 8 5.05 17.01 -7.89
C THR A 8 3.64 17.60 -7.80
N LEU A 9 2.63 16.86 -8.29
CA LEU A 9 1.23 17.09 -7.89
C LEU A 9 1.10 16.67 -6.43
N LEU A 10 0.88 17.66 -5.57
CA LEU A 10 0.71 17.49 -4.14
C LEU A 10 -0.74 17.77 -3.76
N TYR A 11 -1.34 16.83 -3.05
CA TYR A 11 -2.55 17.08 -2.26
C TYR A 11 -2.17 17.15 -0.79
N VAL A 12 -2.66 18.17 -0.09
CA VAL A 12 -2.60 18.28 1.37
C VAL A 12 -4.02 18.42 1.87
N SER A 13 -4.39 17.66 2.90
CA SER A 13 -5.71 17.77 3.52
C SER A 13 -5.91 19.15 4.15
N PRO A 14 -7.16 19.65 4.29
CA PRO A 14 -7.42 20.98 4.86
C PRO A 14 -6.89 21.20 6.27
N ASP A 15 -6.74 20.14 7.06
CA ASP A 15 -6.16 20.15 8.41
C ASP A 15 -4.63 20.00 8.43
N GLU A 16 -4.00 19.91 7.24
CA GLU A 16 -2.56 19.73 7.05
C GLU A 16 -1.97 18.45 7.65
N LEU A 17 -2.82 17.45 7.96
CA LEU A 17 -2.37 16.20 8.58
C LEU A 17 -2.01 15.11 7.57
N ARG A 18 -2.48 15.20 6.33
CA ARG A 18 -2.30 14.16 5.29
C ARG A 18 -1.73 14.78 4.04
N GLY A 19 -0.76 14.09 3.44
CA GLY A 19 -0.12 14.51 2.20
C GLY A 19 -0.10 13.36 1.19
N ALA A 20 -0.34 13.68 -0.08
CA ALA A 20 -0.15 12.74 -1.19
C ALA A 20 0.64 13.41 -2.30
N GLU A 21 1.77 12.80 -2.68
CA GLU A 21 2.78 13.36 -3.57
C GLU A 21 3.05 12.41 -4.74
N TRP A 22 2.80 12.88 -5.97
CA TRP A 22 3.28 12.20 -7.17
C TRP A 22 4.78 12.46 -7.41
N ILE A 23 5.62 11.46 -7.14
CA ILE A 23 7.09 11.58 -7.14
C ILE A 23 7.78 10.84 -8.28
N LEU A 24 7.05 10.31 -9.27
CA LEU A 24 7.64 9.44 -10.30
C LEU A 24 8.84 10.05 -11.03
N ALA A 25 8.78 11.33 -11.40
CA ALA A 25 9.86 12.00 -12.13
C ALA A 25 11.15 12.08 -11.28
N SER A 26 10.98 12.38 -10.00
CA SER A 26 12.03 12.59 -9.00
C SER A 26 12.25 11.39 -8.08
N SER A 27 11.72 10.20 -8.43
CA SER A 27 11.63 9.07 -7.50
C SER A 27 13.01 8.76 -6.90
N PRO A 28 13.16 8.84 -5.57
CA PRO A 28 14.47 8.71 -4.92
C PRO A 28 14.96 7.27 -4.88
N PHE A 29 14.05 6.29 -5.01
CA PHE A 29 14.37 4.87 -4.94
C PHE A 29 13.39 4.00 -5.74
N THR A 30 13.63 2.69 -5.70
CA THR A 30 12.79 1.67 -6.34
C THR A 30 12.31 0.64 -5.32
N LEU A 31 11.09 0.13 -5.52
CA LEU A 31 10.57 -1.06 -4.83
C LEU A 31 10.57 -2.21 -5.82
N GLY A 32 11.28 -3.29 -5.51
CA GLY A 32 11.34 -4.46 -6.41
C GLY A 32 11.84 -4.12 -7.83
N GLY A 33 12.73 -3.14 -7.97
CA GLY A 33 13.22 -2.65 -9.26
C GLY A 33 12.26 -1.71 -10.02
N LEU A 34 11.08 -1.42 -9.48
CA LEU A 34 10.12 -0.47 -10.02
C LEU A 34 10.25 0.90 -9.34
N ARG A 35 10.19 1.99 -10.11
CA ARG A 35 10.23 3.36 -9.54
C ARG A 35 8.97 3.65 -8.74
N VAL A 36 9.14 4.26 -7.57
CA VAL A 36 8.01 4.76 -6.79
C VAL A 36 7.37 5.92 -7.54
N ALA A 37 6.04 5.92 -7.58
CA ALA A 37 5.26 6.91 -8.32
C ALA A 37 4.47 7.83 -7.39
N LEU A 38 4.00 7.30 -6.25
CA LEU A 38 3.17 7.99 -5.28
C LEU A 38 3.70 7.75 -3.87
N GLN A 39 3.80 8.82 -3.09
CA GLN A 39 4.01 8.79 -1.65
C GLN A 39 2.76 9.35 -0.97
N ILE A 40 2.24 8.62 0.01
CA ILE A 40 1.21 9.09 0.94
C ILE A 40 1.86 9.19 2.32
N SER A 41 1.51 10.22 3.07
CA SER A 41 2.09 10.48 4.39
C SER A 41 1.04 11.07 5.32
N ALA A 42 1.24 10.88 6.61
CA ALA A 42 0.48 11.59 7.63
C ALA A 42 1.37 12.19 8.71
N ARG A 43 0.85 13.21 9.39
CA ARG A 43 1.45 13.90 10.52
C ARG A 43 0.56 13.72 11.75
N PRO A 44 1.14 13.74 12.96
CA PRO A 44 0.36 13.65 14.19
C PRO A 44 -0.42 14.94 14.48
N ASP A 45 0.15 16.10 14.09
CA ASP A 45 -0.44 17.42 14.25
C ASP A 45 0.10 18.39 13.18
N ALA A 46 -0.63 19.48 12.94
CA ALA A 46 -0.29 20.48 11.92
C ALA A 46 1.00 21.28 12.23
N GLY A 47 1.43 21.32 13.49
CA GLY A 47 2.67 21.96 13.92
C GLY A 47 3.91 21.09 13.72
N SER A 48 3.73 19.77 13.58
CA SER A 48 4.85 18.85 13.36
C SER A 48 5.51 19.11 12.01
N ALA A 49 6.83 19.31 12.03
CA ALA A 49 7.63 19.39 10.82
C ALA A 49 7.84 18.01 10.16
N LEU A 50 7.77 16.93 10.95
CA LEU A 50 8.05 15.57 10.54
C LEU A 50 6.75 14.81 10.23
N VAL A 51 6.81 13.99 9.18
CA VAL A 51 5.79 12.99 8.88
C VAL A 51 5.92 11.84 9.87
N GLN A 52 4.79 11.36 10.39
CA GLN A 52 4.75 10.22 11.30
C GLN A 52 5.07 8.91 10.57
N TRP A 53 4.47 8.73 9.40
CA TRP A 53 4.59 7.53 8.60
C TRP A 53 4.48 7.86 7.11
N ASN A 54 4.96 6.94 6.27
CA ASN A 54 4.85 7.03 4.84
C ASN A 54 4.39 5.69 4.23
N ALA A 55 3.60 5.78 3.17
CA ALA A 55 3.26 4.67 2.29
C ALA A 55 3.69 5.00 0.87
N TYR A 56 4.34 4.06 0.19
CA TYR A 56 4.95 4.25 -1.12
C TYR A 56 4.39 3.26 -2.11
N PHE A 57 4.02 3.74 -3.29
CA PHE A 57 3.35 2.94 -4.31
C PHE A 57 4.03 3.13 -5.66
N THR A 58 4.33 2.04 -6.36
CA THR A 58 4.81 2.08 -7.74
C THR A 58 3.64 2.32 -8.69
N THR A 59 3.93 2.60 -9.96
CA THR A 59 2.90 2.52 -10.99
C THR A 59 2.34 1.10 -11.07
N GLY A 60 1.04 0.96 -11.33
CA GLY A 60 0.40 -0.35 -11.54
C GLY A 60 -0.30 -0.94 -10.31
N VAL A 61 -0.12 -0.36 -9.12
CA VAL A 61 -0.91 -0.74 -7.93
C VAL A 61 -2.41 -0.63 -8.26
N PRO A 62 -3.25 -1.63 -7.89
CA PRO A 62 -4.69 -1.58 -8.14
C PRO A 62 -5.31 -0.29 -7.60
N HIS A 63 -6.02 0.42 -8.47
CA HIS A 63 -6.59 1.73 -8.15
C HIS A 63 -7.66 1.66 -7.08
N GLU A 64 -8.36 0.53 -7.00
CA GLU A 64 -9.41 0.26 -6.02
C GLU A 64 -8.82 0.13 -4.62
N ALA A 65 -7.73 -0.63 -4.48
CA ALA A 65 -7.03 -0.76 -3.21
C ALA A 65 -6.44 0.58 -2.74
N LEU A 66 -5.86 1.35 -3.67
CA LEU A 66 -5.37 2.69 -3.37
C LEU A 66 -6.50 3.67 -3.01
N HIS A 67 -7.63 3.59 -3.71
CA HIS A 67 -8.80 4.42 -3.45
C HIS A 67 -9.38 4.14 -2.05
N ASP A 68 -9.61 2.87 -1.72
CA ASP A 68 -10.20 2.50 -0.43
C ASP A 68 -9.26 2.84 0.74
N PHE A 69 -7.95 2.69 0.54
CA PHE A 69 -6.94 3.19 1.47
C PHE A 69 -7.05 4.71 1.70
N LEU A 70 -7.17 5.50 0.63
CA LEU A 70 -7.30 6.95 0.71
C LEU A 70 -8.61 7.37 1.39
N VAL A 71 -9.72 6.67 1.12
CA VAL A 71 -11.01 6.91 1.77
C VAL A 71 -10.94 6.60 3.26
N ALA A 72 -10.32 5.49 3.66
CA ALA A 72 -10.14 5.15 5.07
C ALA A 72 -9.21 6.14 5.79
N LEU A 73 -8.16 6.62 5.11
CA LEU A 73 -7.27 7.64 5.63
C LEU A 73 -7.99 8.98 5.86
N ASP A 74 -8.86 9.40 4.93
CA ASP A 74 -9.66 10.62 5.05
C ASP A 74 -10.70 10.52 6.18
N ALA A 75 -11.30 9.34 6.36
CA ALA A 75 -12.26 9.08 7.44
C ALA A 75 -11.62 8.96 8.83
N SER A 76 -10.31 8.66 8.91
CA SER A 76 -9.60 8.52 10.18
C SER A 76 -9.47 9.88 10.88
N ALA A 77 -10.02 10.01 12.09
CA ALA A 77 -9.96 11.26 12.86
C ALA A 77 -8.52 11.61 13.30
N VAL A 78 -7.68 10.60 13.53
CA VAL A 78 -6.30 10.72 14.01
C VAL A 78 -5.45 9.72 13.23
N PRO A 79 -4.80 10.15 12.13
CA PRO A 79 -4.24 9.26 11.11
C PRO A 79 -2.99 8.49 11.56
N ASP A 80 -2.42 8.80 12.72
CA ASP A 80 -1.30 8.12 13.37
C ASP A 80 -1.73 7.15 14.49
N THR A 81 -3.02 7.04 14.79
CA THR A 81 -3.53 6.12 15.81
C THR A 81 -4.21 4.91 15.19
N GLY A 82 -3.74 3.72 15.55
CA GLY A 82 -4.31 2.44 15.14
C GLY A 82 -3.30 1.32 15.33
N PHE A 83 -3.17 0.87 16.57
CA PHE A 83 -2.27 -0.20 16.99
C PHE A 83 -3.00 -1.54 17.09
N GLU A 84 -3.94 -1.81 16.18
CA GLU A 84 -4.38 -3.21 16.06
C GLU A 84 -3.16 -4.08 15.77
N GLU A 85 -3.18 -5.29 16.30
CA GLU A 85 -2.10 -6.24 16.09
C GLU A 85 -1.93 -6.51 14.58
N PRO A 86 -0.70 -6.73 14.08
CA PRO A 86 -0.46 -6.96 12.64
C PRO A 86 -1.35 -8.04 12.02
N GLU A 87 -1.80 -9.01 12.82
CA GLU A 87 -2.74 -10.07 12.42
C GLU A 87 -4.03 -9.57 11.75
N VAL A 88 -4.49 -8.33 12.00
CA VAL A 88 -5.68 -7.77 11.34
C VAL A 88 -5.53 -7.71 9.82
N VAL A 89 -4.33 -7.42 9.32
CA VAL A 89 -4.05 -7.33 7.88
C VAL A 89 -4.19 -8.71 7.23
N VAL A 90 -3.61 -9.74 7.85
CA VAL A 90 -3.71 -11.12 7.35
C VAL A 90 -5.13 -11.67 7.51
N ALA A 91 -5.85 -11.26 8.56
CA ALA A 91 -7.26 -11.60 8.74
C ALA A 91 -8.13 -11.01 7.62
N ALA A 92 -7.90 -9.75 7.25
CA ALA A 92 -8.60 -9.08 6.15
C ALA A 92 -8.39 -9.80 4.80
N LEU A 93 -7.15 -10.20 4.51
CA LEU A 93 -6.81 -11.01 3.33
C LEU A 93 -7.51 -12.38 3.35
N SER A 94 -7.43 -13.08 4.49
CA SER A 94 -8.01 -14.42 4.65
C SER A 94 -9.53 -14.40 4.53
N ALA A 95 -10.18 -13.34 5.00
CA ALA A 95 -11.63 -13.17 4.85
C ALA A 95 -12.07 -13.09 3.38
N GLN A 96 -11.16 -12.70 2.47
CA GLN A 96 -11.37 -12.69 1.03
C GLN A 96 -10.83 -13.95 0.33
N GLY A 97 -10.40 -14.96 1.09
CA GLY A 97 -9.97 -16.26 0.57
C GLY A 97 -8.49 -16.36 0.21
N TRP A 98 -7.65 -15.38 0.57
CA TRP A 98 -6.20 -15.52 0.44
C TRP A 98 -5.64 -16.55 1.43
N ILE A 99 -4.53 -17.16 1.04
CA ILE A 99 -3.90 -18.26 1.77
C ILE A 99 -2.83 -17.67 2.70
N ARG A 100 -2.96 -17.92 4.01
CA ARG A 100 -1.92 -17.57 4.98
C ARG A 100 -0.66 -18.39 4.73
N ASP A 101 0.49 -17.74 4.85
CA ASP A 101 1.77 -18.43 4.81
C ASP A 101 1.86 -19.46 5.95
N VAL A 102 2.40 -20.65 5.68
CA VAL A 102 2.47 -21.75 6.66
C VAL A 102 3.49 -21.46 7.74
N ASP A 103 4.63 -20.88 7.37
CA ASP A 103 5.72 -20.55 8.28
C ASP A 103 5.46 -19.24 9.03
N ARG A 104 4.70 -18.33 8.40
CA ARG A 104 4.41 -16.97 8.88
C ARG A 104 2.91 -16.63 8.85
N PRO A 105 2.03 -17.42 9.50
CA PRO A 105 0.57 -17.31 9.36
C PRO A 105 -0.06 -16.06 9.96
N ARG A 106 0.72 -15.26 10.71
CA ARG A 106 0.29 -14.00 11.33
C ARG A 106 0.75 -12.78 10.55
N THR A 107 1.74 -12.95 9.68
CA THR A 107 2.48 -11.84 9.07
C THR A 107 2.64 -11.97 7.57
N ALA A 108 2.12 -13.03 6.94
CA ALA A 108 2.16 -13.18 5.49
C ALA A 108 0.95 -13.93 4.95
N ALA A 109 0.51 -13.53 3.75
CA ALA A 109 -0.47 -14.25 2.95
C ALA A 109 -0.21 -14.04 1.45
N THR A 110 -0.66 -15.00 0.65
CA THR A 110 -0.57 -14.98 -0.81
C THR A 110 -1.93 -15.22 -1.43
N ASP A 111 -2.16 -14.66 -2.62
CA ASP A 111 -3.41 -14.92 -3.33
C ASP A 111 -3.46 -16.39 -3.81
N PRO A 112 -4.67 -16.96 -4.03
CA PRO A 112 -4.80 -18.36 -4.45
C PRO A 112 -4.08 -18.73 -5.76
N GLY A 113 -3.78 -17.75 -6.61
CA GLY A 113 -3.02 -17.89 -7.85
C GLY A 113 -1.50 -17.70 -7.68
N PHE A 114 -1.00 -17.43 -6.47
CA PHE A 114 0.42 -17.23 -6.13
C PHE A 114 1.10 -16.12 -6.96
N ALA A 115 0.33 -15.11 -7.37
CA ALA A 115 0.79 -14.00 -8.19
C ALA A 115 0.93 -12.70 -7.41
N SER A 116 0.38 -12.60 -6.20
CA SER A 116 0.31 -11.42 -5.36
C SER A 116 0.49 -11.84 -3.91
N HIS A 117 1.29 -11.06 -3.20
CA HIS A 117 1.73 -11.38 -1.85
C HIS A 117 1.62 -10.14 -0.97
N VAL A 118 1.33 -10.36 0.30
CA VAL A 118 1.41 -9.34 1.34
C VAL A 118 2.17 -9.93 2.52
N SER A 119 3.19 -9.24 3.01
CA SER A 119 3.91 -9.66 4.21
C SER A 119 4.45 -8.50 5.03
N LEU A 120 4.60 -8.74 6.33
CA LEU A 120 5.28 -7.88 7.28
C LEU A 120 6.75 -8.31 7.33
N GLU A 121 7.64 -7.43 6.90
CA GLU A 121 9.06 -7.75 6.69
C GLU A 121 9.93 -6.57 7.14
N MET A 122 11.24 -6.83 7.29
CA MET A 122 12.23 -5.76 7.38
C MET A 122 12.16 -4.87 6.15
N LEU A 123 12.09 -3.56 6.36
CA LEU A 123 11.98 -2.59 5.28
C LEU A 123 13.37 -2.20 4.73
N PRO A 124 13.45 -1.82 3.45
CA PRO A 124 14.63 -1.16 2.90
C PRO A 124 14.92 0.17 3.61
N ASP A 125 16.20 0.53 3.75
CA ASP A 125 16.69 1.77 4.42
C ASP A 125 16.06 3.07 3.92
N LEU A 126 15.50 3.08 2.71
CA LEU A 126 14.96 4.27 2.05
C LEU A 126 13.47 4.52 2.38
N ILE A 127 12.83 3.63 3.15
CA ILE A 127 11.46 3.81 3.65
C ILE A 127 11.51 4.68 4.90
N ALA A 128 11.02 5.92 4.80
CA ALA A 128 11.06 6.85 5.91
C ALA A 128 9.90 6.64 6.90
N ASP A 129 10.21 6.72 8.19
CA ASP A 129 9.26 6.66 9.32
C ASP A 129 9.73 7.61 10.43
N ALA A 130 8.83 8.04 11.31
CA ALA A 130 9.20 8.81 12.49
C ALA A 130 9.85 7.95 13.59
N ASP A 131 9.54 6.64 13.63
CA ASP A 131 10.18 5.70 14.53
C ASP A 131 11.52 5.25 13.95
N LEU A 132 12.59 5.58 14.67
CA LEU A 132 13.98 5.40 14.22
C LEU A 132 14.60 4.08 14.69
N ARG A 133 13.81 3.16 15.28
CA ARG A 133 14.31 1.84 15.67
C ARG A 133 14.66 1.03 14.43
N GLU A 134 15.82 0.36 14.46
CA GLU A 134 16.39 -0.34 13.30
C GLU A 134 15.79 -1.74 13.04
N ASP A 135 15.07 -2.30 14.02
CA ASP A 135 14.48 -3.64 13.98
C ASP A 135 12.99 -3.64 13.61
N LEU A 136 12.49 -2.51 13.10
CA LEU A 136 11.09 -2.36 12.74
C LEU A 136 10.77 -3.03 11.42
N MET A 137 9.63 -3.72 11.42
CA MET A 137 9.04 -4.29 10.22
C MET A 137 7.93 -3.38 9.70
N GLY A 138 7.73 -3.40 8.39
CA GLY A 138 6.60 -2.74 7.74
C GLY A 138 5.95 -3.65 6.72
N TRP A 139 4.71 -3.31 6.37
CA TRP A 139 3.95 -4.11 5.42
C TRP A 139 4.44 -3.85 4.01
N GLN A 140 4.58 -4.93 3.25
CA GLN A 140 4.92 -4.91 1.84
C GLN A 140 3.84 -5.69 1.09
N ALA A 141 3.45 -5.18 -0.08
CA ALA A 141 2.54 -5.86 -0.99
C ALA A 141 3.11 -5.79 -2.40
N TRP A 142 3.08 -6.90 -3.14
CA TRP A 142 3.61 -6.93 -4.50
C TRP A 142 2.88 -7.95 -5.36
N ALA A 143 2.93 -7.75 -6.67
CA ALA A 143 2.51 -8.75 -7.65
C ALA A 143 3.70 -9.26 -8.47
N GLU A 144 3.94 -10.57 -8.37
CA GLU A 144 4.93 -11.35 -9.09
C GLU A 144 4.20 -12.40 -9.95
N PRO A 145 3.98 -12.16 -11.26
CA PRO A 145 3.09 -12.98 -12.08
C PRO A 145 3.46 -14.46 -12.19
N THR A 146 4.75 -14.74 -12.04
CA THR A 146 5.40 -16.05 -11.99
C THR A 146 6.69 -15.88 -11.19
N PHE A 147 7.06 -16.88 -10.39
CA PHE A 147 8.27 -16.85 -9.58
C PHE A 147 9.52 -16.47 -10.39
N GLY A 148 10.27 -15.48 -9.90
CA GLY A 148 11.45 -14.89 -10.52
C GLY A 148 11.17 -13.85 -11.61
N ALA A 149 9.91 -13.56 -11.95
CA ALA A 149 9.59 -12.53 -12.93
C ALA A 149 9.69 -11.12 -12.33
N THR A 150 9.82 -10.12 -13.20
CA THR A 150 9.73 -8.72 -12.78
C THR A 150 8.37 -8.45 -12.16
N TYR A 151 8.36 -7.78 -11.02
CA TYR A 151 7.12 -7.37 -10.37
C TYR A 151 6.29 -6.46 -11.28
N LEU A 152 4.97 -6.58 -11.21
CA LEU A 152 4.05 -5.69 -11.92
C LEU A 152 3.82 -4.40 -11.15
N TRP A 153 3.80 -4.49 -9.82
CA TRP A 153 3.67 -3.38 -8.90
C TRP A 153 4.17 -3.79 -7.51
N CYS A 154 4.55 -2.79 -6.72
CA CYS A 154 4.91 -2.92 -5.33
C CYS A 154 4.29 -1.76 -4.53
N ALA A 155 3.98 -2.03 -3.27
CA ALA A 155 3.59 -1.05 -2.27
C ALA A 155 4.29 -1.36 -0.94
N ASN A 156 4.80 -0.34 -0.26
CA ASN A 156 5.39 -0.45 1.08
C ASN A 156 4.71 0.53 2.02
N PHE A 157 4.46 0.07 3.24
CA PHE A 157 3.93 0.85 4.35
C PHE A 157 4.99 0.87 5.45
N SER A 158 5.41 2.06 5.86
CA SER A 158 6.38 2.22 6.94
C SER A 158 5.84 1.66 8.26
N PRO A 159 6.69 1.36 9.26
CA PRO A 159 6.26 0.66 10.48
C PRO A 159 5.16 1.37 11.27
N SER A 160 5.13 2.70 11.24
CA SER A 160 4.13 3.50 11.95
C SER A 160 2.82 3.69 11.19
N VAL A 161 2.64 3.09 10.00
CA VAL A 161 1.34 3.08 9.31
C VAL A 161 0.36 2.23 10.11
N PRO A 162 -0.82 2.75 10.49
CA PRO A 162 -1.82 1.98 11.21
C PRO A 162 -2.20 0.68 10.48
N ASN A 163 -2.15 -0.46 11.20
CA ASN A 163 -2.47 -1.77 10.62
C ASN A 163 -3.89 -1.83 10.04
N GLU A 164 -4.82 -1.06 10.61
CA GLU A 164 -6.19 -0.91 10.11
C GLU A 164 -6.26 -0.31 8.70
N LEU A 165 -5.43 0.69 8.41
CA LEU A 165 -5.36 1.27 7.07
C LEU A 165 -4.78 0.28 6.07
N VAL A 166 -3.74 -0.46 6.49
CA VAL A 166 -3.16 -1.54 5.68
C VAL A 166 -4.19 -2.66 5.46
N ALA A 167 -5.01 -2.99 6.46
CA ALA A 167 -6.06 -3.98 6.38
C ALA A 167 -7.16 -3.59 5.38
N VAL A 168 -7.53 -2.29 5.31
CA VAL A 168 -8.46 -1.80 4.27
C VAL A 168 -7.86 -1.96 2.88
N PHE A 169 -6.60 -1.56 2.69
CA PHE A 169 -5.89 -1.78 1.43
C PHE A 169 -5.88 -3.27 1.06
N ALA A 170 -5.55 -4.13 2.01
CA ALA A 170 -5.42 -5.56 1.81
C ALA A 170 -6.78 -6.23 1.51
N ALA A 171 -7.85 -5.84 2.20
CA ALA A 171 -9.21 -6.31 1.93
C ALA A 171 -9.65 -5.94 0.50
N SER A 172 -9.39 -4.71 0.07
CA SER A 172 -9.72 -4.24 -1.28
C SER A 172 -8.89 -4.94 -2.35
N LEU A 173 -7.59 -5.13 -2.09
CA LEU A 173 -6.68 -5.90 -2.96
C LEU A 173 -7.14 -7.35 -3.15
N ALA A 174 -7.61 -7.98 -2.09
CA ALA A 174 -8.03 -9.38 -2.10
C ALA A 174 -9.48 -9.58 -2.56
N SER A 175 -10.26 -8.51 -2.68
CA SER A 175 -11.69 -8.55 -3.00
C SER A 175 -11.95 -9.26 -4.33
N PRO A 176 -12.84 -10.28 -4.37
CA PRO A 176 -13.26 -10.92 -5.61
C PRO A 176 -14.31 -10.10 -6.37
N VAL A 177 -14.73 -8.94 -5.85
CA VAL A 177 -15.79 -8.14 -6.44
C VAL A 177 -15.34 -7.59 -7.80
N PRO A 178 -16.10 -7.82 -8.88
CA PRO A 178 -15.72 -7.32 -10.20
C PRO A 178 -15.63 -5.80 -10.21
N VAL A 179 -14.54 -5.27 -10.77
CA VAL A 179 -14.38 -3.82 -10.90
C VAL A 179 -14.81 -3.33 -12.27
N ALA A 180 -15.60 -2.26 -12.28
CA ALA A 180 -15.98 -1.56 -13.50
C ALA A 180 -14.75 -0.87 -14.12
N ARG A 181 -14.43 -1.22 -15.37
CA ARG A 181 -13.30 -0.63 -16.12
C ARG A 181 -13.69 -0.34 -17.55
N HIS A 182 -13.26 0.82 -18.04
CA HIS A 182 -13.41 1.18 -19.46
C HIS A 182 -12.38 0.47 -20.36
N ARG A 183 -11.22 0.09 -19.81
CA ARG A 183 -10.15 -0.61 -20.52
C ARG A 183 -9.57 -1.72 -19.65
N LEU A 184 -9.38 -2.90 -20.23
CA LEU A 184 -8.70 -4.00 -19.53
C LEU A 184 -7.20 -3.71 -19.43
N PRO A 185 -6.56 -4.01 -18.29
CA PRO A 185 -5.12 -4.02 -18.17
C PRO A 185 -4.50 -4.97 -19.19
N HIS A 186 -3.65 -4.46 -20.08
CA HIS A 186 -3.03 -5.26 -21.14
C HIS A 186 -2.18 -6.41 -20.57
N SER A 187 -1.50 -6.18 -19.44
CA SER A 187 -0.65 -7.17 -18.77
C SER A 187 -1.39 -8.34 -18.15
N ALA A 188 -2.71 -8.21 -17.94
CA ALA A 188 -3.52 -9.22 -17.25
C ALA A 188 -4.72 -9.69 -18.09
N GLN A 189 -4.82 -9.29 -19.36
CA GLN A 189 -6.03 -9.50 -20.16
C GLN A 189 -6.49 -10.96 -20.21
N ASP A 190 -5.57 -11.92 -20.31
CA ASP A 190 -5.87 -13.35 -20.37
C ASP A 190 -6.18 -13.98 -19.00
N ARG A 191 -6.00 -13.21 -17.91
CA ARG A 191 -6.27 -13.63 -16.53
C ARG A 191 -7.55 -13.00 -15.97
N LEU A 192 -8.28 -12.21 -16.77
CA LEU A 192 -9.48 -11.48 -16.35
C LEU A 192 -10.76 -12.12 -16.89
N THR A 193 -11.78 -12.18 -16.04
CA THR A 193 -13.13 -12.58 -16.45
C THR A 193 -14.00 -11.34 -16.65
N ILE A 194 -14.60 -11.17 -17.84
CA ILE A 194 -15.51 -10.05 -18.12
C ILE A 194 -16.93 -10.47 -17.73
N VAL A 195 -17.47 -9.81 -16.71
CA VAL A 195 -18.89 -9.96 -16.33
C VAL A 195 -19.71 -8.90 -17.06
N ARG A 196 -20.59 -9.34 -17.98
CA ARG A 196 -21.58 -8.44 -18.59
C ARG A 196 -22.80 -8.37 -17.69
N ARG A 197 -23.13 -7.19 -17.16
CA ARG A 197 -24.43 -6.95 -16.52
C ARG A 197 -25.48 -6.84 -17.65
N GLY A 198 -26.45 -7.75 -17.63
CA GLY A 198 -27.58 -7.76 -18.56
C GLY A 198 -28.60 -6.68 -18.26
#